data_AF-A0A3S4PEV6-F1
#
_entry.id   AF-A0A3S4PEV6-F1
#
_cell.length_a   1.000
_cell.length_b   1.000
_cell.length_c   1.000
_cell.angle_alpha   90.00
_cell.angle_beta   90.00
_cell.angle_gamma   90.00
#
_symmetry.space_group_name_H-M   'P 1'
#
loop_
_entity.id
_entity.type
_entity.pdbx_description
1 polymer ?
#
loop_
_entity_poly.entity_id
_entity_poly.type
_entity_poly.pdbx_seq_one_letter_code
_entity_poly.pdbx_strand_id
1 'polypeptide(L)'
;MKKLLILSFILLSVINVSACKCVYETLAYNYHNSDFAGIIRILKVYDENTEKRTYKADIEIEKTYKGKAFKTINVSGLIGNSYSGACEINVLPDERYLIFLNKIQ
;
A
#
# COMPACT_ATOMS: atom_id res chain seq x y z
N MET A 1 -19.95 -45.54 -5.39
CA MET A 1 -19.48 -44.26 -5.98
C MET A 1 -20.04 -43.01 -5.28
N LYS A 2 -21.31 -42.96 -4.83
CA LYS A 2 -21.87 -41.79 -4.10
C LYS A 2 -21.19 -41.45 -2.76
N LYS A 3 -20.74 -42.46 -1.99
CA LYS A 3 -20.09 -42.25 -0.67
C LYS A 3 -18.70 -41.57 -0.75
N LEU A 4 -17.98 -41.78 -1.85
CA LEU A 4 -16.67 -41.18 -2.11
C LEU A 4 -16.77 -39.68 -2.48
N LEU A 5 -17.84 -39.31 -3.19
CA LEU A 5 -18.16 -37.90 -3.49
C LEU A 5 -18.49 -37.11 -2.21
N ILE A 6 -19.24 -37.71 -1.29
CA ILE A 6 -19.59 -37.07 -0.01
C ILE A 6 -18.34 -36.85 0.83
N LEU A 7 -17.43 -37.83 0.87
CA LEU A 7 -16.17 -37.71 1.60
C LEU A 7 -15.26 -36.60 1.02
N SER A 8 -15.19 -36.52 -0.32
CA SER A 8 -14.48 -35.45 -1.03
C SER A 8 -15.04 -34.06 -0.71
N PHE A 9 -16.37 -33.91 -0.63
CA PHE A 9 -17.02 -32.64 -0.32
C PHE A 9 -16.76 -32.17 1.11
N ILE A 10 -16.71 -33.11 2.08
CA ILE A 10 -16.38 -32.80 3.48
C ILE A 10 -14.92 -32.37 3.62
N LEU A 11 -13.99 -33.03 2.92
CA LEU A 11 -12.56 -32.67 2.93
C LEU A 11 -12.28 -31.28 2.31
N LEU A 12 -13.09 -30.85 1.34
CA LEU A 12 -12.99 -29.51 0.75
C LEU A 12 -13.64 -28.42 1.61
N SER A 13 -14.43 -28.77 2.61
CA SER A 13 -15.11 -27.81 3.49
C SER A 13 -14.27 -27.33 4.68
N VAL A 14 -13.11 -27.98 4.93
CA VAL A 14 -12.20 -27.65 6.05
C VAL A 14 -11.03 -26.74 5.65
N ILE A 15 -10.91 -26.37 4.38
CA ILE A 15 -9.89 -25.42 3.91
C ILE A 15 -10.34 -24.00 4.25
N ASN A 16 -9.83 -23.48 5.37
CA ASN A 16 -9.93 -22.06 5.70
C ASN A 16 -9.05 -21.27 4.70
N VAL A 17 -9.70 -20.55 3.78
CA VAL A 17 -9.00 -19.62 2.89
C VAL A 17 -8.63 -18.39 3.71
N SER A 18 -7.37 -18.31 4.13
CA SER A 18 -6.83 -17.13 4.81
C SER A 18 -6.50 -16.05 3.78
N ALA A 19 -7.30 -14.98 3.75
CA ALA A 19 -6.95 -13.78 3.00
C ALA A 19 -5.94 -12.96 3.82
N CYS A 20 -4.83 -12.58 3.20
CA CYS A 20 -3.89 -11.63 3.83
C CYS A 20 -4.63 -10.32 4.14
N LYS A 21 -4.45 -9.81 5.36
CA LYS A 21 -4.87 -8.47 5.75
C LYS A 21 -3.63 -7.62 5.95
N CYS A 22 -3.69 -6.38 5.49
CA CYS A 22 -2.66 -5.39 5.77
C CYS A 22 -2.49 -5.19 7.28
N VAL A 23 -1.27 -5.37 7.73
CA VAL A 23 -0.86 -5.03 9.10
C VAL A 23 -0.45 -3.57 9.09
N TYR A 24 -1.20 -2.76 9.81
CA TYR A 24 -0.89 -1.34 9.99
C TYR A 24 -0.33 -1.13 11.39
N GLU A 25 0.86 -0.55 11.45
CA GLU A 25 1.50 -0.19 12.71
C GLU A 25 0.86 1.04 13.36
N THR A 26 1.14 1.24 14.65
CA THR A 26 0.63 2.42 15.37
C THR A 26 1.22 3.72 14.83
N LEU A 27 0.50 4.83 15.04
CA LEU A 27 0.95 6.16 14.66
C LEU A 27 2.34 6.50 15.24
N ALA A 28 2.54 6.22 16.53
CA ALA A 28 3.80 6.49 17.22
C ALA A 28 4.95 5.65 16.64
N TYR A 29 4.69 4.38 16.32
CA TYR A 29 5.68 3.50 15.70
C TYR A 29 6.07 4.00 14.30
N ASN A 30 5.11 4.33 13.44
CA ASN A 30 5.37 4.84 12.09
C ASN A 30 6.11 6.19 12.12
N TYR A 31 5.75 7.07 13.05
CA TYR A 31 6.45 8.34 13.24
C TYR A 31 7.91 8.14 13.71
N HIS A 32 8.13 7.23 14.66
CA HIS A 32 9.47 6.95 15.17
C HIS A 32 10.38 6.39 14.07
N ASN A 33 9.89 5.40 13.31
CA ASN A 33 10.68 4.65 12.34
C ASN A 33 10.76 5.26 10.94
N SER A 34 10.12 6.40 10.68
CA SER A 34 10.17 7.08 9.37
C SER A 34 11.29 8.11 9.26
N ASP A 35 11.85 8.31 8.07
CA ASP A 35 12.77 9.42 7.79
C ASP A 35 12.03 10.76 7.60
N PHE A 36 10.79 10.69 7.12
CA PHE A 36 9.91 11.84 6.92
C PHE A 36 8.49 11.56 7.42
N ALA A 37 7.89 12.56 8.05
CA ALA A 37 6.47 12.56 8.41
C ALA A 37 5.86 13.93 8.16
N GLY A 38 4.70 13.97 7.51
CA GLY A 38 4.06 15.24 7.14
C GLY A 38 2.68 15.07 6.52
N ILE A 39 1.98 16.20 6.36
CA ILE A 39 0.77 16.31 5.55
C ILE A 39 1.18 16.75 4.15
N ILE A 40 0.72 16.02 3.15
CA ILE A 40 0.97 16.31 1.74
C ILE A 40 -0.32 16.38 0.94
N ARG A 41 -0.28 17.08 -0.19
CA ARG A 41 -1.27 17.02 -1.25
C ARG A 41 -0.62 16.46 -2.52
N ILE A 42 -1.29 15.53 -3.19
CA ILE A 42 -0.83 14.98 -4.47
C ILE A 42 -1.10 15.99 -5.58
N LEU A 43 -0.08 16.32 -6.38
CA LEU A 43 -0.20 17.26 -7.49
C LEU A 43 -0.46 16.55 -8.82
N LYS A 44 0.29 15.47 -9.09
CA LYS A 44 0.16 14.64 -10.29
C LYS A 44 0.77 13.27 -10.06
N VAL A 45 0.29 12.30 -10.82
CA VAL A 45 0.75 10.90 -10.82
C VAL A 45 1.20 10.52 -12.23
N TYR A 46 2.36 9.85 -12.35
CA TYR A 46 2.98 9.55 -13.63
C TYR A 46 4.04 8.42 -13.52
N ASP A 47 4.67 8.07 -14.65
CA ASP A 47 5.74 7.06 -14.74
C ASP A 47 5.34 5.68 -14.16
N GLU A 48 4.17 5.16 -14.53
CA GLU A 48 3.76 3.81 -14.14
C GLU A 48 4.73 2.74 -14.65
N ASN A 49 5.23 1.92 -13.75
CA ASN A 49 5.98 0.70 -14.04
C ASN A 49 5.11 -0.50 -13.64
N THR A 50 4.47 -1.12 -14.64
CA THR A 50 3.56 -2.26 -14.44
C THR A 50 4.29 -3.51 -13.94
N GLU A 51 5.55 -3.72 -14.32
CA GLU A 51 6.37 -4.85 -13.88
C GLU A 51 6.70 -4.76 -12.39
N LYS A 52 7.09 -3.57 -11.92
CA LYS A 52 7.46 -3.31 -10.52
C LYS A 52 6.29 -2.87 -9.66
N ARG A 53 5.15 -2.56 -10.27
CA ARG A 53 3.94 -2.02 -9.62
C ARG A 53 4.25 -0.75 -8.81
N THR A 54 5.04 0.12 -9.41
CA THR A 54 5.45 1.40 -8.83
C THR A 54 5.15 2.54 -9.77
N TYR A 55 4.82 3.71 -9.24
CA TYR A 55 4.69 4.94 -10.00
C TYR A 55 5.23 6.13 -9.20
N LYS A 56 5.31 7.30 -9.81
CA LYS A 56 5.73 8.53 -9.14
C LYS A 56 4.56 9.46 -8.90
N ALA A 57 4.65 10.22 -7.82
CA ALA A 57 3.75 11.34 -7.57
C ALA A 57 4.56 12.58 -7.18
N ASP A 58 4.26 13.70 -7.84
CA ASP A 58 4.70 15.01 -7.34
C ASP A 58 3.74 15.48 -6.26
N ILE A 59 4.29 16.11 -5.24
CA ILE A 59 3.58 16.46 -4.02
C ILE A 59 3.82 17.92 -3.62
N GLU A 60 2.84 18.48 -2.93
CA GLU A 60 2.99 19.69 -2.14
C GLU A 60 3.01 19.30 -0.66
N ILE A 61 4.02 19.75 0.08
CA ILE A 61 4.11 19.51 1.52
C ILE A 61 3.38 20.67 2.23
N GLU A 62 2.18 20.39 2.73
CA GLU A 62 1.37 21.37 3.48
C GLU A 62 1.89 21.53 4.92
N LYS A 63 2.43 20.45 5.51
CA LYS A 63 3.02 20.50 6.86
C LYS A 63 4.09 19.44 7.07
N THR A 64 5.24 19.83 7.63
CA THR A 64 6.31 18.90 8.02
C THR A 64 6.33 18.68 9.52
N TYR A 65 6.35 17.42 9.95
CA TYR A 65 6.57 17.04 11.34
C TYR A 65 7.98 16.48 11.58
N LYS A 66 8.55 15.76 10.59
CA LYS A 66 9.89 15.16 10.64
C LYS A 66 10.50 15.12 9.24
N GLY A 67 11.82 15.26 9.16
CA GLY A 67 12.57 15.09 7.91
C GLY A 67 12.74 16.39 7.10
N LYS A 68 13.36 16.26 5.92
CA LYS A 68 13.59 17.38 4.98
C LYS A 68 12.51 17.40 3.90
N ALA A 69 12.23 18.58 3.36
CA ALA A 69 11.31 18.74 2.24
C ALA A 69 11.88 18.14 0.94
N PHE A 70 10.98 17.63 0.11
CA PHE A 70 11.23 17.10 -1.24
C PHE A 70 9.95 17.31 -2.07
N LYS A 71 10.00 16.99 -3.36
CA LYS A 71 8.91 17.27 -4.31
C LYS A 71 8.24 16.04 -4.91
N THR A 72 8.91 14.89 -4.88
CA THR A 72 8.44 13.68 -5.57
C THR A 72 8.59 12.48 -4.65
N ILE A 73 7.59 11.60 -4.68
CA ILE A 73 7.60 10.30 -4.01
C ILE A 73 7.52 9.18 -5.04
N ASN A 74 8.12 8.04 -4.71
CA ASN A 74 7.83 6.78 -5.39
C ASN A 74 6.76 6.05 -4.58
N VAL A 75 5.71 5.60 -5.25
CA VAL A 75 4.59 4.89 -4.64
C VAL A 75 4.63 3.45 -5.14
N SER A 76 4.74 2.50 -4.21
CA SER A 76 4.41 1.10 -4.47
C SER A 76 2.91 0.95 -4.30
N GLY A 77 2.19 0.84 -5.41
CA GLY A 77 0.77 1.12 -5.41
C GLY A 77 -0.03 0.31 -6.42
N LEU A 78 -1.33 0.51 -6.38
CA LEU A 78 -2.28 -0.26 -7.19
C LEU A 78 -2.19 0.22 -8.64
N ILE A 79 -1.69 -0.64 -9.53
CA ILE A 79 -1.70 -0.42 -10.98
C ILE A 79 -2.58 -1.49 -11.62
N GLY A 80 -3.69 -1.08 -12.24
CA GLY A 80 -4.70 -2.00 -12.76
C GLY A 80 -5.41 -2.78 -11.65
N ASN A 81 -5.37 -4.11 -11.71
CA ASN A 81 -5.98 -4.98 -10.70
C ASN A 81 -5.10 -5.12 -9.45
N SER A 82 -5.73 -5.32 -8.30
CA SER A 82 -5.03 -5.56 -7.03
C SER A 82 -4.30 -6.90 -7.05
N TYR A 83 -3.03 -6.90 -6.66
CA TYR A 83 -2.25 -8.14 -6.60
C TYR A 83 -2.38 -8.82 -5.22
N SER A 84 -3.29 -9.79 -5.11
CA SER A 84 -3.42 -10.68 -3.95
C SER A 84 -3.41 -9.91 -2.59
N GLY A 85 -2.56 -10.31 -1.64
CA GLY A 85 -2.37 -9.69 -0.33
C GLY A 85 -1.52 -8.43 -0.28
N ALA A 86 -1.27 -7.75 -1.41
CA ALA A 86 -0.48 -6.54 -1.44
C ALA A 86 -1.24 -5.34 -0.85
N CYS A 87 -0.60 -4.58 0.03
CA CYS A 87 -1.16 -3.38 0.67
C CYS A 87 -0.99 -2.14 -0.21
N GLU A 88 -1.40 -2.31 -1.45
CA GLU A 88 -1.26 -1.32 -2.51
C GLU A 88 -2.23 -0.17 -2.30
N ILE A 89 -1.74 1.06 -2.49
CA ILE A 89 -2.57 2.27 -2.45
C ILE A 89 -2.59 2.88 -3.84
N ASN A 90 -3.77 3.29 -4.30
CA ASN A 90 -3.92 4.17 -5.46
C ASN A 90 -4.05 5.60 -4.94
N VAL A 91 -3.05 6.44 -5.17
CA VAL A 91 -3.14 7.87 -4.83
C VAL A 91 -3.58 8.65 -6.07
N LEU A 92 -4.47 9.61 -5.89
CA LEU A 92 -5.04 10.43 -6.96
C LEU A 92 -4.63 11.91 -6.77
N PRO A 93 -4.55 12.70 -7.86
CA PRO A 93 -4.37 14.14 -7.77
C PRO A 93 -5.38 14.79 -6.82
N ASP A 94 -4.94 15.83 -6.11
CA ASP A 94 -5.68 16.60 -5.10
C ASP A 94 -6.05 15.87 -3.80
N GLU A 95 -5.72 14.59 -3.65
CA GLU A 95 -5.85 13.90 -2.38
C GLU A 95 -4.82 14.37 -1.35
N ARG A 96 -5.22 14.34 -0.07
CA ARG A 96 -4.39 14.72 1.06
C ARG A 96 -4.09 13.52 1.95
N TYR A 97 -2.85 13.41 2.38
CA TYR A 97 -2.39 12.31 3.22
C TYR A 97 -1.50 12.79 4.37
N LEU A 98 -1.67 12.15 5.53
CA LEU A 98 -0.61 12.03 6.51
C LEU A 98 0.29 10.87 6.09
N ILE A 99 1.54 11.16 5.75
CA ILE A 99 2.48 10.14 5.27
C ILE A 99 3.62 9.90 6.24
N PHE A 100 4.13 8.68 6.22
CA PHE A 100 5.35 8.24 6.87
C PHE A 100 6.21 7.59 5.79
N LEU A 101 7.38 8.17 5.50
CA LEU A 101 8.25 7.68 4.42
C LEU A 101 9.64 7.35 4.94
N ASN A 102 10.22 6.33 4.32
CA ASN A 102 11.64 6.00 4.45
C ASN A 102 12.38 6.42 3.18
N LYS A 103 13.65 6.78 3.31
CA LYS A 103 14.52 6.95 2.14
C LYS A 103 14.69 5.60 1.48
N ILE A 104 14.59 5.60 0.15
CA ILE A 104 15.00 4.45 -0.66
C ILE A 104 16.52 4.35 -0.51
N GLN A 105 16.98 3.25 0.09
CA GLN A 105 18.40 2.89 0.15
C GLN A 105 18.92 2.49 -1.22
#